data_AF-A0A9N8K139-F1
#
_entry.id   AF-A0A9N8K139-F1
#
_cell.length_a   1.000
_cell.length_b   1.000
_cell.length_c   1.000
_cell.angle_alpha   90.00
_cell.angle_beta   90.00
_cell.angle_gamma   90.00
#
_symmetry.space_group_name_H-M   'P 1'
#
loop_
_entity.id
_entity.type
_entity.pdbx_description
1 polymer ?
#
loop_
_entity_poly.entity_id
_entity_poly.type
_entity_poly.pdbx_seq_one_letter_code
_entity_poly.pdbx_strand_id
1 'polypeptide(L)'
;MSPPTTPSYPDELFIQAKFFFNIIKYFRGAYDNGQFVHNDLGELVSNVSPTSITKINNFYKCCITAIDLIERGYHIQGFALVSDALWLIEQLLEERDPKLIDTICDVSVLLLTRGWNQMYDILNERICAMVEIRAAQKQEKDQPWAQMFACLKRLPTSQALELMQRGWKCGYDQLEGIFPGHSWDGLNISCSSNHPLRMGRYVSQLHRDILSSPTTSPQRHEHYSNDSSDIQRQFTRAKVLYSLAHHDEALRVFEYIISRCTKARKSGEEKWMALEIDALEASAKCHYALSALSPTSSCISTAETLLKTAITRSTIFWRTESATTIALKHTLWQWYSEQSRCREADMLRKAIDDVVIKSEPGTPNAQMMR
;
A
#
# COMPACT_ATOMS: atom_id res chain seq x y z
N MET A 1 1.10 16.80 58.15
CA MET A 1 0.23 16.11 57.19
C MET A 1 0.72 16.47 55.80
N SER A 2 1.38 15.54 55.12
CA SER A 2 1.80 15.73 53.73
C SER A 2 0.57 15.66 52.83
N PRO A 3 0.43 16.54 51.83
CA PRO A 3 -0.70 16.48 50.91
C PRO A 3 -0.65 15.15 50.12
N PRO A 4 -1.81 14.61 49.70
CA PRO A 4 -1.84 13.41 48.90
C PRO A 4 -1.19 13.71 47.56
N THR A 5 -0.14 12.96 47.23
CA THR A 5 0.50 12.98 45.92
C THR A 5 -0.55 12.55 44.89
N THR A 6 -1.05 13.49 44.09
CA THR A 6 -1.87 13.19 42.92
C THR A 6 -1.08 12.24 42.02
N PRO A 7 -1.62 11.09 41.60
CA PRO A 7 -0.90 10.19 40.72
C PRO A 7 -0.64 10.95 39.41
N SER A 8 0.64 11.23 39.12
CA SER A 8 1.04 11.75 37.81
C SER A 8 0.74 10.66 36.80
N TYR A 9 -0.30 10.85 35.98
CA TYR A 9 -0.51 9.98 34.83
C TYR A 9 0.77 10.02 33.98
N PRO A 10 1.35 8.86 33.61
CA PRO A 10 2.53 8.86 32.78
C PRO A 10 2.23 9.60 31.48
N ASP A 11 3.09 10.56 31.11
CA ASP A 11 2.98 11.36 29.89
C ASP A 11 2.72 10.50 28.64
N GLU A 12 3.17 9.24 28.65
CA GLU A 12 2.95 8.24 27.61
C GLU A 12 1.47 7.93 27.36
N LEU A 13 0.65 7.73 28.41
CA LEU A 13 -0.79 7.46 28.25
C LEU A 13 -1.51 8.65 27.62
N PHE A 14 -1.06 9.86 27.95
CA PHE A 14 -1.58 11.09 27.36
C PHE A 14 -1.22 11.21 25.87
N ILE A 15 0.00 10.80 25.47
CA ILE A 15 0.43 10.77 24.07
C ILE A 15 -0.43 9.79 23.25
N GLN A 16 -0.68 8.58 23.76
CA GLN A 16 -1.49 7.59 23.06
C GLN A 16 -2.95 8.06 22.88
N ALA A 17 -3.57 8.56 23.95
CA ALA A 17 -4.93 9.10 23.90
C ALA A 17 -5.03 10.26 22.90
N LYS A 18 -4.04 11.17 22.90
CA LYS A 18 -3.96 12.29 21.98
C LYS A 18 -3.79 11.83 20.53
N PHE A 19 -2.97 10.80 20.28
CA PHE A 19 -2.81 10.23 18.94
C PHE A 19 -4.15 9.71 18.39
N PHE A 20 -4.85 8.86 19.15
CA PHE A 20 -6.13 8.31 18.71
C PHE A 20 -7.22 9.37 18.55
N PHE A 21 -7.27 10.36 19.44
CA PHE A 21 -8.20 11.48 19.31
C PHE A 21 -8.01 12.26 18.00
N ASN A 22 -6.76 12.46 17.58
CA ASN A 22 -6.47 13.15 16.33
C ASN A 22 -6.74 12.28 15.08
N ILE A 23 -6.55 10.95 15.15
CA ILE A 23 -7.02 10.03 14.10
C ILE A 23 -8.53 10.21 13.89
N ILE A 24 -9.30 10.19 14.99
CA ILE A 24 -10.76 10.33 14.94
C ILE A 24 -11.16 11.66 14.28
N LYS A 25 -10.58 12.76 14.76
CA LYS A 25 -10.85 14.10 14.21
C LYS A 25 -10.48 14.20 12.74
N TYR A 26 -9.35 13.61 12.34
CA TYR A 26 -8.87 13.67 10.98
C TYR A 26 -9.80 12.95 10.01
N PHE A 27 -10.18 11.70 10.30
CA PHE A 27 -11.07 10.94 9.41
C PHE A 27 -12.48 11.52 9.34
N ARG A 28 -13.05 11.96 10.47
CA ARG A 28 -14.35 12.66 10.45
C ARG A 28 -14.28 13.96 9.66
N GLY A 29 -13.26 14.77 9.90
CA GLY A 29 -13.06 16.01 9.14
C GLY A 29 -12.87 15.74 7.64
N ALA A 30 -12.14 14.69 7.25
CA ALA A 30 -12.00 14.31 5.85
C ALA A 30 -13.35 13.92 5.23
N TYR A 31 -14.16 13.16 5.94
CA TYR A 31 -15.51 12.80 5.51
C TYR A 31 -16.43 14.01 5.39
N ASP A 32 -16.51 14.84 6.42
CA ASP A 32 -17.37 16.04 6.47
C ASP A 32 -17.01 17.03 5.34
N ASN A 33 -15.74 17.06 4.92
CA ASN A 33 -15.26 17.88 3.81
C ASN A 33 -15.40 17.21 2.42
N GLY A 34 -16.09 16.07 2.33
CA GLY A 34 -16.32 15.37 1.05
C GLY A 34 -15.05 14.81 0.41
N GLN A 35 -14.02 14.52 1.21
CA GLN A 35 -12.76 14.00 0.69
C GLN A 35 -12.85 12.53 0.30
N PHE A 36 -13.88 11.79 0.69
CA PHE A 36 -14.07 10.40 0.28
C PHE A 36 -15.17 10.30 -0.78
N VAL A 37 -14.82 9.78 -1.96
CA VAL A 37 -15.74 9.60 -3.10
C VAL A 37 -15.54 8.23 -3.73
N HIS A 38 -16.58 7.72 -4.38
CA HIS A 38 -16.42 6.53 -5.23
C HIS A 38 -15.96 6.96 -6.62
N ASN A 39 -14.84 6.40 -7.11
CA ASN A 39 -14.39 6.65 -8.48
C ASN A 39 -15.20 5.84 -9.50
N ASP A 40 -14.86 5.98 -10.79
CA ASP A 40 -15.49 5.23 -11.89
C ASP A 40 -15.27 3.71 -11.82
N LEU A 41 -14.29 3.27 -11.02
CA LEU A 41 -14.01 1.87 -10.69
C LEU A 41 -14.80 1.40 -9.45
N GLY A 42 -15.58 2.30 -8.84
CA GLY A 42 -16.36 2.05 -7.63
C GLY A 42 -15.52 1.87 -6.37
N GLU A 43 -14.25 2.27 -6.39
CA GLU A 43 -13.37 2.30 -5.23
C GLU A 43 -13.66 3.54 -4.39
N LEU A 44 -13.72 3.39 -3.07
CA LEU A 44 -13.73 4.54 -2.16
C LEU A 44 -12.33 5.16 -2.12
N VAL A 45 -12.16 6.20 -2.93
CA VAL A 45 -10.92 6.94 -3.09
C VAL A 45 -11.00 8.29 -2.40
N SER A 46 -9.84 8.90 -2.22
CA SER A 46 -9.77 10.29 -1.82
C SER A 46 -9.97 11.21 -3.03
N ASN A 47 -10.85 12.21 -2.91
CA ASN A 47 -11.13 13.25 -3.91
C ASN A 47 -10.16 14.44 -3.82
N VAL A 48 -9.08 14.29 -3.07
CA VAL A 48 -8.14 15.37 -2.78
C VAL A 48 -7.33 15.74 -4.03
N SER A 49 -6.91 14.76 -4.83
CA SER A 49 -6.18 14.97 -6.08
C SER A 49 -6.33 13.76 -7.01
N PRO A 50 -6.51 13.96 -8.34
CA PRO A 50 -6.59 12.86 -9.31
C PRO A 50 -5.34 11.97 -9.34
N THR A 51 -4.19 12.49 -8.90
CA THR A 51 -2.91 11.78 -8.92
C THR A 51 -2.55 11.13 -7.59
N SER A 52 -3.31 11.41 -6.52
CA SER A 52 -2.91 11.03 -5.17
C SER A 52 -2.82 9.53 -4.97
N ILE A 53 -3.84 8.79 -5.44
CA ILE A 53 -3.86 7.33 -5.35
C ILE A 53 -2.65 6.67 -6.03
N THR A 54 -2.24 7.19 -7.19
CA THR A 54 -1.07 6.73 -7.92
C THR A 54 0.22 7.01 -7.12
N LYS A 55 0.36 8.21 -6.55
CA LYS A 55 1.50 8.58 -5.72
C LYS A 55 1.58 7.71 -4.45
N ILE A 56 0.45 7.46 -3.79
CA ILE A 56 0.36 6.59 -2.60
C ILE A 56 0.78 5.16 -2.93
N ASN A 57 0.25 4.60 -4.02
CA ASN A 57 0.60 3.25 -4.46
C ASN A 57 2.09 3.16 -4.83
N ASN A 58 2.65 4.18 -5.49
CA ASN A 58 4.07 4.23 -5.80
C ASN A 58 4.93 4.34 -4.53
N PHE A 59 4.54 5.19 -3.57
CA PHE A 59 5.23 5.31 -2.29
C PHE A 59 5.30 3.95 -1.58
N TYR A 60 4.16 3.27 -1.47
CA TYR A 60 4.09 1.93 -0.91
C TYR A 60 5.01 0.95 -1.63
N LYS A 61 4.91 0.85 -2.96
CA LYS A 61 5.71 -0.09 -3.76
C LYS A 61 7.20 0.21 -3.70
N CYS A 62 7.61 1.48 -3.66
CA CYS A 62 9.00 1.88 -3.42
C CYS A 62 9.50 1.33 -2.07
N CYS A 63 8.75 1.53 -0.98
CA CYS A 63 9.15 1.05 0.34
C CYS A 63 9.27 -0.47 0.42
N ILE A 64 8.27 -1.23 -0.06
CA ILE A 64 8.30 -2.69 -0.01
C ILE A 64 9.46 -3.24 -0.83
N THR A 65 9.61 -2.75 -2.06
CA THR A 65 10.66 -3.22 -2.97
C THR A 65 12.05 -2.85 -2.45
N ALA A 66 12.20 -1.66 -1.85
CA ALA A 66 13.45 -1.25 -1.23
C ALA A 66 13.88 -2.19 -0.10
N ILE A 67 12.94 -2.54 0.80
CA ILE A 67 13.22 -3.47 1.91
C ILE A 67 13.71 -4.82 1.34
N ASP A 68 12.96 -5.40 0.39
CA ASP A 68 13.30 -6.69 -0.18
C ASP A 68 14.66 -6.67 -0.90
N LEU A 69 14.99 -5.59 -1.62
CA LEU A 69 16.29 -5.42 -2.28
C LEU A 69 17.45 -5.33 -1.28
N ILE A 70 17.31 -4.51 -0.24
CA ILE A 70 18.35 -4.32 0.77
C ILE A 70 18.58 -5.61 1.56
N GLU A 71 17.53 -6.36 1.93
CA GLU A 71 17.65 -7.66 2.62
C GLU A 71 18.47 -8.68 1.80
N ARG A 72 18.46 -8.54 0.48
CA ARG A 72 19.17 -9.42 -0.45
C ARG A 72 20.55 -8.89 -0.86
N GLY A 73 21.03 -7.81 -0.22
CA GLY A 73 22.34 -7.20 -0.46
C GLY A 73 22.38 -6.17 -1.60
N TYR A 74 21.24 -5.78 -2.16
CA TYR A 74 21.12 -4.79 -3.24
C TYR A 74 20.95 -3.38 -2.66
N HIS A 75 21.95 -2.94 -1.90
CA HIS A 75 21.89 -1.71 -1.13
C HIS A 75 21.68 -0.47 -2.00
N ILE A 76 22.41 -0.35 -3.12
CA ILE A 76 22.34 0.82 -4.02
C ILE A 76 20.91 0.99 -4.55
N GLN A 77 20.34 -0.10 -5.07
CA GLN A 77 19.02 -0.07 -5.69
C GLN A 77 17.92 0.18 -4.66
N GLY A 78 18.04 -0.47 -3.51
CA GLY A 78 17.11 -0.26 -2.42
C GLY A 78 17.15 1.16 -1.88
N PHE A 79 18.35 1.75 -1.69
CA PHE A 79 18.47 3.14 -1.23
C PHE A 79 17.94 4.16 -2.25
N ALA A 80 18.10 3.91 -3.56
CA ALA A 80 17.49 4.75 -4.58
C ALA A 80 15.95 4.75 -4.46
N LEU A 81 15.34 3.58 -4.27
CA LEU A 81 13.89 3.48 -4.06
C LEU A 81 13.43 4.12 -2.73
N VAL A 82 14.26 4.08 -1.66
CA VAL A 82 13.98 4.84 -0.43
C VAL A 82 14.00 6.34 -0.71
N SER A 83 14.95 6.83 -1.50
CA SER A 83 15.00 8.25 -1.90
C SER A 83 13.75 8.66 -2.67
N ASP A 84 13.32 7.85 -3.64
CA ASP A 84 12.09 8.09 -4.40
C ASP A 84 10.85 8.06 -3.49
N ALA A 85 10.80 7.15 -2.52
CA ALA A 85 9.73 7.10 -1.54
C ALA A 85 9.65 8.39 -0.71
N LEU A 86 10.79 8.89 -0.21
CA LEU A 86 10.85 10.14 0.56
C LEU A 86 10.42 11.35 -0.28
N TRP A 87 10.79 11.40 -1.56
CA TRP A 87 10.33 12.45 -2.48
C TRP A 87 8.81 12.43 -2.67
N LEU A 88 8.21 11.24 -2.79
CA LEU A 88 6.76 11.09 -2.89
C LEU A 88 6.04 11.54 -1.61
N ILE A 89 6.63 11.33 -0.42
CA ILE A 89 6.05 11.80 0.84
C ILE A 89 5.90 13.32 0.85
N GLU A 90 6.90 14.08 0.38
CA GLU A 90 6.83 15.54 0.33
C GLU A 90 5.61 16.00 -0.49
N GLN A 91 5.38 15.37 -1.64
CA GLN A 91 4.23 15.65 -2.51
C GLN A 91 2.89 15.16 -1.92
N LEU A 92 2.89 14.04 -1.20
CA LEU A 92 1.67 13.47 -0.61
C LEU A 92 1.21 14.25 0.63
N LEU A 93 2.17 14.73 1.43
CA LEU A 93 1.90 15.71 2.49
C LEU A 93 1.36 17.02 1.90
N GLU A 94 1.67 17.31 0.63
CA GLU A 94 1.08 18.43 -0.09
C GLU A 94 -0.42 18.36 -0.21
N GLU A 95 -0.87 17.22 -0.70
CA GLU A 95 -2.26 16.93 -1.01
C GLU A 95 -3.08 16.73 0.27
N ARG A 96 -2.50 16.16 1.34
CA ARG A 96 -3.20 15.79 2.59
C ARG A 96 -4.22 14.66 2.41
N ASP A 97 -3.88 13.72 1.54
CA ASP A 97 -4.72 12.56 1.29
C ASP A 97 -4.86 11.69 2.56
N PRO A 98 -6.09 11.39 3.01
CA PRO A 98 -6.31 10.55 4.19
C PRO A 98 -5.71 9.14 4.09
N LYS A 99 -5.56 8.60 2.87
CA LYS A 99 -4.97 7.29 2.62
C LYS A 99 -3.44 7.29 2.81
N LEU A 100 -2.79 8.45 2.90
CA LEU A 100 -1.36 8.53 3.19
C LEU A 100 -1.03 7.97 4.57
N ILE A 101 -1.84 8.32 5.58
CA ILE A 101 -1.64 7.83 6.95
C ILE A 101 -1.74 6.32 6.99
N ASP A 102 -2.72 5.78 6.27
CA ASP A 102 -2.90 4.34 6.12
C ASP A 102 -1.61 3.69 5.57
N THR A 103 -1.05 4.26 4.52
CA THR A 103 0.15 3.71 3.86
C THR A 103 1.41 3.87 4.70
N ILE A 104 1.57 4.97 5.45
CA ILE A 104 2.69 5.17 6.39
C ILE A 104 2.62 4.15 7.52
N CYS A 105 1.43 3.89 8.07
CA CYS A 105 1.24 2.85 9.07
C CYS A 105 1.62 1.47 8.53
N ASP A 106 1.24 1.13 7.30
CA ASP A 106 1.62 -0.12 6.63
C ASP A 106 3.14 -0.31 6.56
N VAL A 107 3.85 0.70 6.04
CA VAL A 107 5.31 0.66 5.91
C VAL A 107 5.98 0.59 7.29
N SER A 108 5.47 1.35 8.26
CA SER A 108 5.98 1.36 9.64
C SER A 108 5.86 -0.01 10.30
N VAL A 109 4.69 -0.64 10.22
CA VAL A 109 4.45 -1.96 10.79
C VAL A 109 5.37 -2.99 10.12
N LEU A 110 5.54 -2.93 8.81
CA LEU A 110 6.42 -3.85 8.10
C LEU A 110 7.87 -3.75 8.60
N LEU A 111 8.42 -2.54 8.64
CA LEU A 111 9.80 -2.31 9.11
C LEU A 111 9.97 -2.87 10.53
N LEU A 112 9.06 -2.53 11.45
CA LEU A 112 9.12 -2.98 12.83
C LEU A 112 8.99 -4.49 12.95
N THR A 113 8.11 -5.11 12.16
CA THR A 113 7.88 -6.56 12.21
C THR A 113 9.07 -7.36 11.67
N ARG A 114 9.82 -6.80 10.69
CA ARG A 114 11.06 -7.41 10.19
C ARG A 114 12.28 -7.11 11.07
N GLY A 115 12.13 -6.35 12.16
CA GLY A 115 13.23 -5.97 13.05
C GLY A 115 14.06 -4.78 12.54
N TRP A 116 13.56 -4.04 11.56
CA TRP A 116 14.24 -2.88 10.95
C TRP A 116 14.01 -1.60 11.74
N ASN A 117 14.22 -1.67 13.06
CA ASN A 117 13.92 -0.58 13.99
C ASN A 117 14.66 0.72 13.62
N GLN A 118 15.94 0.63 13.26
CA GLN A 118 16.74 1.80 12.86
C GLN A 118 16.20 2.47 11.59
N MET A 119 15.77 1.68 10.60
CA MET A 119 15.20 2.22 9.37
C MET A 119 13.85 2.87 9.64
N TYR A 120 13.04 2.26 10.50
CA TYR A 120 11.81 2.87 10.99
C TYR A 120 12.09 4.21 11.68
N ASP A 121 13.08 4.27 12.57
CA ASP A 121 13.43 5.50 13.30
C ASP A 121 13.83 6.63 12.35
N ILE A 122 14.71 6.34 11.37
CA ILE A 122 15.15 7.29 10.34
C ILE A 122 13.97 7.79 9.52
N LEU A 123 13.12 6.87 9.03
CA LEU A 123 11.97 7.21 8.20
C LEU A 123 10.95 8.04 9.01
N ASN A 124 10.63 7.62 10.23
CA ASN A 124 9.70 8.30 11.12
C ASN A 124 10.21 9.71 11.49
N GLU A 125 11.49 9.85 11.83
CA GLU A 125 12.11 11.14 12.11
C GLU A 125 11.99 12.08 10.90
N ARG A 126 12.34 11.57 9.71
CA ARG A 126 12.31 12.37 8.47
C ARG A 126 10.89 12.82 8.14
N ILE A 127 9.91 11.92 8.18
CA ILE A 127 8.50 12.25 7.90
C ILE A 127 7.98 13.25 8.94
N CYS A 128 8.23 13.00 10.23
CA CYS A 128 7.78 13.89 11.30
C CYS A 128 8.39 15.30 11.16
N ALA A 129 9.66 15.40 10.78
CA ALA A 129 10.31 16.69 10.53
C ALA A 129 9.68 17.44 9.34
N MET A 130 9.38 16.73 8.23
CA MET A 130 8.68 17.32 7.08
C MET A 130 7.29 17.86 7.48
N VAL A 131 6.55 17.07 8.24
CA VAL A 131 5.23 17.46 8.77
C VAL A 131 5.34 18.69 9.66
N GLU A 132 6.29 18.72 10.59
CA GLU A 132 6.50 19.82 11.53
C GLU A 132 6.85 21.14 10.82
N ILE A 133 7.80 21.10 9.88
CA ILE A 133 8.20 22.26 9.07
C ILE A 133 7.00 22.82 8.32
N ARG A 134 6.25 21.93 7.66
CA ARG A 134 5.07 22.30 6.86
C ARG A 134 3.96 22.90 7.72
N ALA A 135 3.64 22.25 8.85
CA ALA A 135 2.64 22.73 9.78
C ALA A 135 3.01 24.11 10.35
N ALA A 136 4.31 24.36 10.60
CA ALA A 136 4.78 25.67 11.01
C ALA A 136 4.63 26.74 9.90
N GLN A 137 5.03 26.43 8.67
CA GLN A 137 4.92 27.35 7.53
C GLN A 137 3.48 27.76 7.22
N LYS A 138 2.53 26.82 7.37
CA LYS A 138 1.11 27.06 7.09
C LYS A 138 0.29 27.52 8.30
N GLN A 139 0.92 27.71 9.46
CA GLN A 139 0.24 28.00 10.74
C GLN A 139 -0.83 26.96 11.12
N GLU A 140 -0.53 25.70 10.83
CA GLU A 140 -1.43 24.55 10.96
C GLU A 140 -0.98 23.58 12.07
N LYS A 141 -0.22 24.07 13.05
CA LYS A 141 0.33 23.23 14.13
C LYS A 141 -0.77 22.48 14.88
N ASP A 142 -1.95 23.08 15.03
CA ASP A 142 -3.09 22.49 15.75
C ASP A 142 -3.97 21.58 14.88
N GLN A 143 -3.64 21.40 13.60
CA GLN A 143 -4.37 20.50 12.72
C GLN A 143 -4.22 19.03 13.19
N PRO A 144 -5.28 18.20 13.09
CA PRO A 144 -5.22 16.82 13.56
C PRO A 144 -4.06 16.00 12.97
N TRP A 145 -3.76 16.18 11.68
CA TRP A 145 -2.64 15.49 11.03
C TRP A 145 -1.28 15.86 11.64
N ALA A 146 -1.01 17.15 11.84
CA ALA A 146 0.23 17.61 12.47
C ALA A 146 0.36 17.09 13.90
N GLN A 147 -0.75 17.08 14.65
CA GLN A 147 -0.78 16.57 16.02
C GLN A 147 -0.56 15.06 16.10
N MET A 148 -1.01 14.27 15.11
CA MET A 148 -0.70 12.85 15.03
C MET A 148 0.79 12.60 14.90
N PHE A 149 1.47 13.25 13.95
CA PHE A 149 2.92 13.10 13.76
C PHE A 149 3.73 13.64 14.94
N ALA A 150 3.26 14.71 15.61
CA ALA A 150 3.87 15.17 16.85
C ALA A 150 3.79 14.13 17.98
N CYS A 151 2.73 13.31 18.01
CA CYS A 151 2.67 12.17 18.93
C CYS A 151 3.64 11.07 18.50
N LEU A 152 3.66 10.69 17.21
CA LEU A 152 4.56 9.68 16.64
C LEU A 152 6.04 9.96 16.92
N LYS A 153 6.46 11.22 16.78
CA LYS A 153 7.84 11.66 17.06
C LYS A 153 8.27 11.41 18.52
N ARG A 154 7.33 11.39 19.47
CA ARG A 154 7.60 11.28 20.91
C ARG A 154 7.52 9.84 21.42
N LEU A 155 7.13 8.89 20.58
CA LEU A 155 6.87 7.53 21.01
C LEU A 155 8.12 6.66 20.93
N PRO A 156 8.41 5.85 21.96
CA PRO A 156 9.46 4.85 21.87
C PRO A 156 9.18 3.84 20.75
N THR A 157 10.21 3.49 19.99
CA THR A 157 10.15 2.50 18.90
C THR A 157 9.58 1.15 19.37
N SER A 158 9.87 0.76 20.61
CA SER A 158 9.35 -0.46 21.23
C SER A 158 7.83 -0.49 21.37
N GLN A 159 7.17 0.67 21.42
CA GLN A 159 5.71 0.79 21.51
C GLN A 159 5.06 1.12 20.16
N ALA A 160 5.85 1.51 19.16
CA ALA A 160 5.35 2.01 17.88
C ALA A 160 4.48 0.98 17.15
N LEU A 161 4.88 -0.30 17.14
CA LEU A 161 4.14 -1.36 16.45
C LEU A 161 2.71 -1.51 16.98
N GLU A 162 2.57 -1.72 18.29
CA GLU A 162 1.25 -1.86 18.93
C GLU A 162 0.40 -0.59 18.71
N LEU A 163 1.02 0.58 18.83
CA LEU A 163 0.30 1.83 18.66
C LEU A 163 -0.21 2.04 17.23
N MET A 164 0.60 1.72 16.22
CA MET A 164 0.20 1.81 14.82
C MET A 164 -0.96 0.84 14.51
N GLN A 165 -0.89 -0.40 15.03
CA GLN A 165 -1.98 -1.38 14.87
C GLN A 165 -3.28 -0.91 15.54
N ARG A 166 -3.20 -0.33 16.74
CA ARG A 166 -4.36 0.24 17.45
C ARG A 166 -4.89 1.51 16.80
N GLY A 167 -4.01 2.36 16.28
CA GLY A 167 -4.35 3.59 15.57
C GLY A 167 -5.09 3.28 14.27
N TRP A 168 -4.61 2.27 13.54
CA TRP A 168 -5.32 1.74 12.39
C TRP A 168 -6.72 1.25 12.74
N LYS A 169 -6.85 0.42 13.79
CA LYS A 169 -8.16 -0.07 14.24
C LYS A 169 -9.10 1.09 14.61
N CYS A 170 -8.58 2.13 15.26
CA CYS A 170 -9.32 3.34 15.57
C CYS A 170 -9.83 4.06 14.30
N GLY A 171 -8.99 4.19 13.28
CA GLY A 171 -9.37 4.74 11.97
C GLY A 171 -10.43 3.90 11.27
N TYR A 172 -10.25 2.57 11.25
CA TYR A 172 -11.25 1.63 10.75
C TYR A 172 -12.60 1.76 11.45
N ASP A 173 -12.62 1.86 12.78
CA ASP A 173 -13.85 2.02 13.56
C ASP A 173 -14.57 3.34 13.25
N GLN A 174 -13.83 4.40 12.92
CA GLN A 174 -14.46 5.62 12.42
C GLN A 174 -15.06 5.41 11.04
N LEU A 175 -14.34 4.75 10.13
CA LEU A 175 -14.88 4.43 8.80
C LEU A 175 -16.10 3.51 8.88
N GLU A 176 -16.16 2.57 9.82
CA GLU A 176 -17.34 1.73 10.05
C GLU A 176 -18.52 2.52 10.61
N GLY A 177 -18.27 3.50 11.48
CA GLY A 177 -19.32 4.41 11.92
C GLY A 177 -19.88 5.29 10.80
N ILE A 178 -19.03 5.68 9.84
CA ILE A 178 -19.40 6.54 8.70
C ILE A 178 -20.02 5.72 7.55
N PHE A 179 -19.47 4.54 7.26
CA PHE A 179 -19.83 3.63 6.18
C PHE A 179 -20.07 2.20 6.72
N PRO A 180 -21.20 1.95 7.43
CA PRO A 180 -21.47 0.64 8.01
C PRO A 180 -21.44 -0.49 6.97
N GLY A 181 -20.70 -1.56 7.25
CA GLY A 181 -20.54 -2.72 6.37
C GLY A 181 -19.63 -2.52 5.13
N HIS A 182 -19.13 -1.30 4.91
CA HIS A 182 -18.30 -0.93 3.77
C HIS A 182 -17.04 -0.15 4.16
N SER A 183 -16.72 -0.07 5.45
CA SER A 183 -15.52 0.58 5.99
C SER A 183 -14.21 0.14 5.33
N TRP A 184 -14.16 -1.12 4.91
CA TRP A 184 -13.01 -1.73 4.25
C TRP A 184 -12.77 -1.19 2.84
N ASP A 185 -13.80 -0.67 2.15
CA ASP A 185 -13.63 0.06 0.87
C ASP A 185 -12.77 1.33 1.12
N GLY A 186 -12.92 1.94 2.31
CA GLY A 186 -12.23 3.16 2.74
C GLY A 186 -10.78 2.94 3.17
N LEU A 187 -10.32 1.70 3.29
CA LEU A 187 -8.96 1.36 3.67
C LEU A 187 -8.10 1.09 2.43
N ASN A 188 -6.80 1.38 2.48
CA ASN A 188 -5.88 0.81 1.51
C ASN A 188 -5.59 -0.62 1.99
N ILE A 189 -6.49 -1.54 1.69
CA ILE A 189 -6.23 -2.98 1.91
C ILE A 189 -5.21 -3.41 0.87
N SER A 190 -3.95 -3.06 1.14
CA SER A 190 -2.82 -3.55 0.39
C SER A 190 -2.69 -5.03 0.73
N CYS A 191 -3.21 -5.92 -0.12
CA CYS A 191 -3.05 -7.37 0.07
C CYS A 191 -1.64 -7.85 -0.28
N SER A 192 -0.66 -7.09 0.17
CA SER A 192 0.66 -7.60 0.43
C SER A 192 0.57 -8.72 1.46
N SER A 193 1.59 -9.58 1.49
CA SER A 193 1.86 -10.50 2.60
C SER A 193 1.93 -9.80 3.97
N ASN A 194 1.99 -8.46 3.99
CA ASN A 194 2.19 -7.65 5.17
C ASN A 194 0.85 -7.18 5.78
N HIS A 195 -0.27 -7.34 5.08
CA HIS A 195 -1.60 -6.98 5.60
C HIS A 195 -1.93 -7.67 6.93
N PRO A 196 -1.71 -8.99 7.11
CA PRO A 196 -1.92 -9.62 8.41
C PRO A 196 -1.02 -9.06 9.52
N LEU A 197 0.21 -8.67 9.19
CA LEU A 197 1.16 -8.07 10.14
C LEU A 197 0.63 -6.72 10.63
N ARG A 198 0.10 -5.93 9.70
CA ARG A 198 -0.55 -4.64 9.99
C ARG A 198 -1.80 -4.77 10.84
N MET A 199 -2.59 -5.80 10.60
CA MET A 199 -3.83 -6.05 11.32
C MET A 199 -3.61 -6.69 12.70
N GLY A 200 -2.50 -7.40 12.87
CA GLY A 200 -2.21 -8.17 14.08
C GLY A 200 -3.40 -9.05 14.48
N ARG A 201 -3.84 -8.92 15.73
CA ARG A 201 -4.99 -9.68 16.26
C ARG A 201 -6.35 -9.37 15.61
N TYR A 202 -6.47 -8.30 14.83
CA TYR A 202 -7.75 -7.87 14.23
C TYR A 202 -7.99 -8.49 12.84
N VAL A 203 -7.02 -9.20 12.27
CA VAL A 203 -7.06 -9.72 10.89
C VAL A 203 -8.26 -10.64 10.63
N SER A 204 -8.53 -11.58 11.54
CA SER A 204 -9.58 -12.58 11.36
C SER A 204 -10.98 -11.96 11.34
N GLN A 205 -11.20 -10.90 12.11
CA GLN A 205 -12.48 -10.19 12.12
C GLN A 205 -12.69 -9.45 10.80
N LEU A 206 -11.70 -8.67 10.34
CA LEU A 206 -11.80 -7.97 9.06
C LEU A 206 -11.99 -8.93 7.88
N HIS A 207 -11.23 -10.04 7.85
CA HIS A 207 -11.40 -11.06 6.81
C HIS A 207 -12.82 -11.63 6.80
N ARG A 208 -13.42 -11.88 7.98
CA ARG A 208 -14.81 -12.32 8.09
C ARG A 208 -15.77 -11.26 7.55
N ASP A 209 -15.56 -9.99 7.89
CA ASP A 209 -16.41 -8.88 7.47
C ASP A 209 -16.36 -8.73 5.92
N ILE A 210 -15.18 -8.85 5.31
CA ILE A 210 -15.00 -8.82 3.85
C ILE A 210 -15.68 -10.03 3.18
N LEU A 211 -15.48 -11.25 3.70
CA LEU A 211 -16.02 -12.48 3.10
C LEU A 211 -17.54 -12.61 3.27
N SER A 212 -18.11 -12.03 4.33
CA SER A 212 -19.54 -12.01 4.60
C SER A 212 -20.27 -10.85 3.91
N SER A 213 -19.54 -9.88 3.36
CA SER A 213 -20.13 -8.77 2.62
C SER A 213 -20.83 -9.29 1.34
N PRO A 214 -22.10 -8.92 1.09
CA PRO A 214 -22.82 -9.33 -0.11
C PRO A 214 -22.14 -8.81 -1.37
N THR A 215 -21.79 -9.69 -2.31
CA THR A 215 -21.28 -9.32 -3.65
C THR A 215 -22.41 -8.93 -4.62
N THR A 216 -23.53 -8.43 -4.09
CA THR A 216 -24.66 -7.84 -4.82
C THR A 216 -25.62 -7.25 -3.78
N SER A 217 -25.95 -5.96 -3.89
CA SER A 217 -27.17 -5.45 -3.27
C SER A 217 -28.19 -5.22 -4.37
N PRO A 218 -29.30 -5.97 -4.42
CA PRO A 218 -30.50 -5.48 -5.07
C PRO A 218 -31.10 -4.41 -4.14
N GLN A 219 -31.30 -3.21 -4.67
CA GLN A 219 -32.01 -2.08 -4.05
C GLN A 219 -31.18 -1.23 -3.06
N ARG A 220 -30.64 -0.12 -3.58
CA ARG A 220 -31.07 1.25 -3.23
C ARG A 220 -30.40 2.24 -4.18
N HIS A 221 -31.22 3.02 -4.88
CA HIS A 221 -30.95 4.00 -5.94
C HIS A 221 -30.91 3.44 -7.38
N GLU A 222 -32.08 3.49 -8.02
CA GLU A 222 -32.39 3.16 -9.42
C GLU A 222 -31.68 4.04 -10.49
N HIS A 223 -30.53 4.65 -10.18
CA HIS A 223 -29.82 5.50 -11.16
C HIS A 223 -28.34 5.20 -11.39
N TYR A 224 -27.71 4.25 -10.70
CA TYR A 224 -26.35 3.81 -11.02
C TYR A 224 -26.15 2.33 -10.69
N SER A 225 -26.53 1.43 -11.61
CA SER A 225 -26.03 0.05 -11.59
C SER A 225 -24.56 0.05 -12.06
N ASN A 226 -23.64 0.49 -11.20
CA ASN A 226 -22.21 0.49 -11.52
C ASN A 226 -21.64 -0.93 -11.32
N ASP A 227 -21.66 -1.74 -12.39
CA ASP A 227 -20.86 -2.96 -12.58
C ASP A 227 -19.41 -2.83 -12.05
N SER A 228 -18.87 -1.61 -12.06
CA SER A 228 -17.54 -1.25 -11.59
C SER A 228 -17.30 -1.53 -10.10
N SER A 229 -18.21 -1.12 -9.21
CA SER A 229 -17.99 -1.25 -7.76
C SER A 229 -17.97 -2.71 -7.31
N ASP A 230 -18.68 -3.57 -8.02
CA ASP A 230 -18.68 -5.01 -7.77
C ASP A 230 -17.31 -5.65 -8.10
N ILE A 231 -16.67 -5.22 -9.19
CA ILE A 231 -15.36 -5.76 -9.60
C ILE A 231 -14.29 -5.50 -8.53
N GLN A 232 -14.20 -4.29 -7.97
CA GLN A 232 -13.21 -4.02 -6.93
C GLN A 232 -13.49 -4.81 -5.65
N ARG A 233 -14.76 -4.89 -5.25
CA ARG A 233 -15.15 -5.66 -4.06
C ARG A 233 -14.79 -7.12 -4.21
N GLN A 234 -15.03 -7.69 -5.39
CA GLN A 234 -14.58 -9.03 -5.75
C GLN A 234 -13.06 -9.16 -5.72
N PHE A 235 -12.34 -8.15 -6.19
CA PHE A 235 -10.87 -8.13 -6.14
C PHE A 235 -10.34 -8.19 -4.70
N THR A 236 -10.85 -7.35 -3.81
CA THR A 236 -10.49 -7.34 -2.39
C THR A 236 -10.85 -8.66 -1.72
N ARG A 237 -12.04 -9.20 -2.00
CA ARG A 237 -12.47 -10.51 -1.48
C ARG A 237 -11.54 -11.64 -1.95
N ALA A 238 -11.18 -11.68 -3.23
CA ALA A 238 -10.25 -12.66 -3.79
C ALA A 238 -8.87 -12.59 -3.12
N LYS A 239 -8.41 -11.39 -2.80
CA LYS A 239 -7.16 -11.20 -2.07
C LYS A 239 -7.22 -11.70 -0.62
N VAL A 240 -8.37 -11.60 0.06
CA VAL A 240 -8.59 -12.24 1.38
C VAL A 240 -8.60 -13.76 1.26
N LEU A 241 -9.22 -14.31 0.22
CA LEU A 241 -9.16 -15.76 -0.04
C LEU A 241 -7.73 -16.24 -0.25
N TYR A 242 -6.92 -15.48 -1.00
CA TYR A 242 -5.51 -15.76 -1.19
C TYR A 242 -4.73 -15.77 0.14
N SER A 243 -4.96 -14.79 1.02
CA SER A 243 -4.26 -14.70 2.32
C SER A 243 -4.64 -15.83 3.29
N LEU A 244 -5.83 -16.42 3.11
CA LEU A 244 -6.30 -17.60 3.83
C LEU A 244 -5.91 -18.94 3.16
N ALA A 245 -5.03 -18.89 2.15
CA ALA A 245 -4.60 -20.05 1.35
C ALA A 245 -5.70 -20.75 0.54
N HIS A 246 -6.85 -20.10 0.32
CA HIS A 246 -7.89 -20.55 -0.61
C HIS A 246 -7.55 -20.15 -2.06
N HIS A 247 -6.40 -20.62 -2.55
CA HIS A 247 -5.81 -20.17 -3.81
C HIS A 247 -6.68 -20.48 -5.04
N ASP A 248 -7.36 -21.63 -5.09
CA ASP A 248 -8.27 -21.98 -6.20
C ASP A 248 -9.48 -21.05 -6.28
N GLU A 249 -10.07 -20.70 -5.14
CA GLU A 249 -11.22 -19.79 -5.08
C GLU A 249 -10.82 -18.36 -5.45
N ALA A 250 -9.67 -17.91 -4.94
CA ALA A 250 -9.10 -16.61 -5.29
C ALA A 250 -8.82 -16.52 -6.80
N LEU A 251 -8.23 -17.59 -7.37
CA LEU A 251 -7.87 -17.65 -8.79
C LEU A 251 -9.08 -17.48 -9.70
N ARG A 252 -10.19 -18.18 -9.42
CA ARG A 252 -11.44 -18.06 -10.22
C ARG A 252 -11.93 -16.60 -10.31
N VAL A 253 -11.83 -15.87 -9.21
CA VAL A 253 -12.24 -14.46 -9.18
C VAL A 253 -11.24 -13.58 -9.93
N PHE A 254 -9.94 -13.80 -9.76
CA PHE A 254 -8.92 -13.04 -10.52
C PHE A 254 -9.04 -13.27 -12.03
N GLU A 255 -9.27 -14.51 -12.48
CA GLU A 255 -9.48 -14.83 -13.90
C GLU A 255 -10.71 -14.12 -14.48
N TYR A 256 -11.80 -14.07 -13.72
CA TYR A 256 -12.99 -13.31 -14.09
C TYR A 256 -12.69 -11.82 -14.26
N ILE A 257 -11.97 -11.22 -13.31
CA ILE A 257 -11.56 -9.80 -13.36
C ILE A 257 -10.64 -9.54 -14.57
N ILE A 258 -9.61 -10.36 -14.77
CA ILE A 258 -8.69 -10.25 -15.92
C ILE A 258 -9.47 -10.30 -17.24
N SER A 259 -10.43 -11.23 -17.36
CA SER A 259 -11.29 -11.36 -18.54
C SER A 259 -12.13 -10.10 -18.79
N ARG A 260 -12.75 -9.54 -17.74
CA ARG A 260 -13.51 -8.28 -17.80
C ARG A 260 -12.61 -7.10 -18.23
N CYS A 261 -11.48 -6.90 -17.56
CA CYS A 261 -10.55 -5.81 -17.87
C CYS A 261 -10.00 -5.93 -19.30
N THR A 262 -9.67 -7.15 -19.74
CA THR A 262 -9.19 -7.40 -21.11
C THR A 262 -10.24 -7.05 -22.16
N LYS A 263 -11.52 -7.38 -21.91
CA LYS A 263 -12.63 -7.01 -22.80
C LYS A 263 -12.80 -5.49 -22.86
N ALA A 264 -12.81 -4.82 -21.71
CA ALA A 264 -12.92 -3.37 -21.62
C ALA A 264 -11.78 -2.67 -22.37
N ARG A 265 -10.54 -3.12 -22.18
CA ARG A 265 -9.37 -2.60 -22.89
C ARG A 265 -9.45 -2.81 -24.40
N LYS A 266 -9.95 -3.95 -24.88
CA LYS A 266 -10.19 -4.18 -26.32
C LYS A 266 -11.23 -3.24 -26.90
N SER A 267 -12.15 -2.74 -26.08
CA SER A 267 -13.13 -1.70 -26.43
C SER A 267 -12.60 -0.27 -26.24
N GLY A 268 -11.33 -0.09 -25.87
CA GLY A 268 -10.71 1.23 -25.70
C GLY A 268 -10.75 1.81 -24.28
N GLU A 269 -11.24 1.06 -23.28
CA GLU A 269 -11.27 1.52 -21.88
C GLU A 269 -9.95 1.21 -21.15
N GLU A 270 -9.00 2.14 -21.19
CA GLU A 270 -7.69 1.97 -20.53
C GLU A 270 -7.73 2.16 -19.01
N LYS A 271 -8.80 2.74 -18.45
CA LYS A 271 -8.94 3.00 -17.01
C LYS A 271 -8.80 1.75 -16.12
N TRP A 272 -9.03 0.57 -16.68
CA TRP A 272 -8.94 -0.72 -15.99
C TRP A 272 -7.54 -1.33 -15.97
N MET A 273 -6.55 -0.69 -16.62
CA MET A 273 -5.23 -1.30 -16.82
C MET A 273 -4.48 -1.55 -15.52
N ALA A 274 -4.60 -0.65 -14.54
CA ALA A 274 -4.00 -0.84 -13.22
C ALA A 274 -4.55 -2.09 -12.52
N LEU A 275 -5.88 -2.25 -12.53
CA LEU A 275 -6.55 -3.42 -11.96
C LEU A 275 -6.20 -4.72 -12.71
N GLU A 276 -6.11 -4.66 -14.05
CA GLU A 276 -5.65 -5.80 -14.88
C GLU A 276 -4.25 -6.26 -14.44
N ILE A 277 -3.31 -5.31 -14.23
CA ILE A 277 -1.95 -5.61 -13.80
C ILE A 277 -1.93 -6.24 -12.41
N ASP A 278 -2.64 -5.65 -11.44
CA ASP A 278 -2.68 -6.17 -10.07
C ASP A 278 -3.37 -7.56 -10.01
N ALA A 279 -4.40 -7.80 -10.84
CA ALA A 279 -5.05 -9.11 -10.94
C ALA A 279 -4.18 -10.17 -11.62
N LEU A 280 -3.41 -9.80 -12.65
CA LEU A 280 -2.41 -10.68 -13.27
C LEU A 280 -1.33 -11.08 -12.26
N GLU A 281 -0.82 -10.13 -11.47
CA GLU A 281 0.15 -10.41 -10.41
C GLU A 281 -0.43 -11.36 -9.36
N ALA A 282 -1.63 -11.08 -8.85
CA ALA A 282 -2.27 -11.91 -7.83
C ALA A 282 -2.60 -13.33 -8.34
N SER A 283 -3.08 -13.45 -9.57
CA SER A 283 -3.31 -14.75 -10.24
C SER A 283 -2.01 -15.52 -10.43
N ALA A 284 -0.92 -14.85 -10.85
CA ALA A 284 0.40 -15.47 -10.96
C ALA A 284 0.87 -16.04 -9.62
N LYS A 285 0.71 -15.29 -8.52
CA LYS A 285 1.04 -15.75 -7.16
C LYS A 285 0.18 -16.93 -6.72
N CYS A 286 -1.11 -16.96 -7.07
CA CYS A 286 -1.99 -18.12 -6.80
C CYS A 286 -1.46 -19.39 -7.49
N HIS A 287 -1.16 -19.30 -8.79
CA HIS A 287 -0.60 -20.43 -9.54
C HIS A 287 0.75 -20.89 -8.98
N TYR A 288 1.62 -19.95 -8.59
CA TYR A 288 2.90 -20.26 -7.97
C TYR A 288 2.70 -21.00 -6.62
N ALA A 289 1.82 -20.50 -5.76
CA ALA A 289 1.50 -21.15 -4.48
C ALA A 289 0.90 -22.55 -4.67
N LEU A 290 -0.03 -22.72 -5.62
CA LEU A 290 -0.60 -24.02 -5.97
C LEU A 290 0.46 -25.01 -6.49
N SER A 291 1.48 -24.52 -7.20
CA SER A 291 2.57 -25.37 -7.67
C SER A 291 3.41 -25.98 -6.55
N ALA A 292 3.51 -25.29 -5.40
CA ALA A 292 4.19 -25.81 -4.22
C ALA A 292 3.38 -26.94 -3.54
N LEU A 293 2.05 -26.93 -3.69
CA LEU A 293 1.15 -27.95 -3.13
C LEU A 293 1.01 -29.18 -4.05
N SER A 294 1.06 -28.96 -5.37
CA SER A 294 1.02 -30.01 -6.39
C SER A 294 1.95 -29.61 -7.53
N PRO A 295 3.19 -30.17 -7.58
CA PRO A 295 4.21 -29.77 -8.55
C PRO A 295 3.91 -30.32 -9.95
N THR A 296 2.84 -29.81 -10.57
CA THR A 296 2.60 -29.95 -11.99
C THR A 296 3.31 -28.81 -12.72
N SER A 297 4.14 -29.14 -13.71
CA SER A 297 4.90 -28.18 -14.55
C SER A 297 4.01 -27.06 -15.16
N SER A 298 2.73 -27.35 -15.40
CA SER A 298 1.77 -26.39 -15.95
C SER A 298 1.52 -25.19 -15.04
N CYS A 299 1.45 -25.35 -13.71
CA CYS A 299 1.14 -24.25 -12.80
C CYS A 299 2.25 -23.19 -12.75
N ILE A 300 3.51 -23.62 -12.71
CA ILE A 300 4.68 -22.72 -12.72
C ILE A 300 4.74 -21.97 -14.06
N SER A 301 4.57 -22.68 -15.18
CA SER A 301 4.58 -22.06 -16.51
C SER A 301 3.48 -21.02 -16.67
N THR A 302 2.29 -21.27 -16.13
CA THR A 302 1.16 -20.32 -16.14
C THR A 302 1.48 -19.10 -15.26
N ALA A 303 1.98 -19.31 -14.04
CA ALA A 303 2.40 -18.24 -13.14
C ALA A 303 3.40 -17.29 -13.81
N GLU A 304 4.44 -17.83 -14.45
CA GLU A 304 5.44 -17.03 -15.16
C GLU A 304 4.85 -16.26 -16.34
N THR A 305 3.96 -16.88 -17.11
CA THR A 305 3.30 -16.24 -18.25
C THR A 305 2.45 -15.05 -17.81
N LEU A 306 1.68 -15.22 -16.75
CA LEU A 306 0.87 -14.17 -16.16
C LEU A 306 1.74 -13.03 -15.63
N LEU A 307 2.81 -13.34 -14.90
CA LEU A 307 3.69 -12.32 -14.33
C LEU A 307 4.47 -11.56 -15.43
N LYS A 308 4.94 -12.25 -16.48
CA LYS A 308 5.52 -11.60 -17.68
C LYS A 308 4.52 -10.66 -18.35
N THR A 309 3.26 -11.09 -18.46
CA THR A 309 2.18 -10.26 -19.02
C THR A 309 1.95 -9.02 -18.16
N ALA A 310 1.92 -9.16 -16.83
CA ALA A 310 1.84 -8.04 -15.89
C ALA A 310 3.01 -7.06 -16.07
N ILE A 311 4.25 -7.56 -16.19
CA ILE A 311 5.45 -6.74 -16.45
C ILE A 311 5.33 -5.97 -17.77
N THR A 312 4.90 -6.63 -18.85
CA THR A 312 4.71 -5.98 -20.16
C THR A 312 3.66 -4.88 -20.08
N ARG A 313 2.52 -5.15 -19.44
CA ARG A 313 1.44 -4.15 -19.26
C ARG A 313 1.89 -2.99 -18.38
N SER A 314 2.55 -3.28 -17.25
CA SER A 314 3.13 -2.26 -16.36
C SER A 314 4.17 -1.40 -17.07
N THR A 315 4.99 -1.99 -17.94
CA THR A 315 5.98 -1.24 -18.73
C THR A 315 5.31 -0.30 -19.73
N ILE A 316 4.21 -0.72 -20.36
CA ILE A 316 3.45 0.16 -21.28
C ILE A 316 2.76 1.28 -20.50
N PHE A 317 2.15 0.96 -19.36
CA PHE A 317 1.31 1.90 -18.62
C PHE A 317 2.11 2.88 -17.76
N TRP A 318 3.11 2.40 -17.03
CA TRP A 318 3.89 3.17 -16.05
C TRP A 318 5.38 3.27 -16.38
N ARG A 319 5.83 2.75 -17.52
CA ARG A 319 7.25 2.70 -17.93
C ARG A 319 8.10 1.73 -17.11
N THR A 320 9.33 1.52 -17.57
CA THR A 320 10.27 0.54 -17.00
C THR A 320 10.83 0.99 -15.65
N GLU A 321 10.86 2.30 -15.41
CA GLU A 321 11.39 2.95 -14.21
C GLU A 321 10.40 2.97 -13.04
N SER A 322 9.12 2.66 -13.29
CA SER A 322 8.13 2.67 -12.21
C SER A 322 8.41 1.59 -11.16
N ALA A 323 8.17 1.96 -9.89
CA ALA A 323 8.26 1.04 -8.76
C ALA A 323 7.42 -0.23 -8.96
N THR A 324 6.23 -0.12 -9.57
CA THR A 324 5.41 -1.29 -9.93
C THR A 324 6.13 -2.23 -10.89
N THR A 325 6.69 -1.70 -11.99
CA THR A 325 7.41 -2.54 -12.96
C THR A 325 8.63 -3.20 -12.33
N ILE A 326 9.37 -2.47 -11.48
CA ILE A 326 10.53 -3.01 -10.76
C ILE A 326 10.09 -4.12 -9.80
N ALA A 327 9.03 -3.92 -9.02
CA ALA A 327 8.49 -4.92 -8.09
C ALA A 327 8.06 -6.23 -8.79
N LEU A 328 7.39 -6.11 -9.94
CA LEU A 328 6.97 -7.27 -10.74
C LEU A 328 8.18 -8.03 -11.31
N LYS A 329 9.18 -7.31 -11.86
CA LYS A 329 10.44 -7.90 -12.33
C LYS A 329 11.19 -8.59 -11.19
N HIS A 330 11.22 -7.98 -10.01
CA HIS A 330 11.85 -8.53 -8.82
C HIS A 330 11.16 -9.83 -8.37
N THR A 331 9.82 -9.87 -8.38
CA THR A 331 9.06 -11.08 -8.08
C THR A 331 9.41 -12.22 -9.05
N LEU A 332 9.48 -11.94 -10.35
CA LEU A 332 9.83 -12.96 -11.36
C LEU A 332 11.29 -13.41 -11.22
N TRP A 333 12.18 -12.48 -10.92
CA TRP A 333 13.59 -12.77 -10.63
C TRP A 333 13.72 -13.75 -9.46
N GLN A 334 13.00 -13.49 -8.37
CA GLN A 334 12.98 -14.38 -7.20
C GLN A 334 12.55 -15.79 -7.58
N TRP A 335 11.47 -15.94 -8.36
CA TRP A 335 11.01 -17.27 -8.79
C TRP A 335 12.03 -18.00 -9.64
N TYR A 336 12.75 -17.29 -10.53
CA TYR A 336 13.83 -17.90 -11.29
C TYR A 336 15.02 -18.31 -10.42
N SER A 337 15.37 -17.51 -9.42
CA SER A 337 16.42 -17.86 -8.45
C SER A 337 16.05 -19.12 -7.64
N GLU A 338 14.82 -19.20 -7.14
CA GLU A 338 14.29 -20.37 -6.41
C GLU A 338 14.30 -21.64 -7.27
N GLN A 339 14.07 -21.50 -8.58
CA GLN A 339 14.12 -22.59 -9.55
C GLN A 339 15.52 -22.88 -10.11
N SER A 340 16.57 -22.23 -9.59
CA SER A 340 17.96 -22.35 -10.10
C SER A 340 18.14 -21.97 -11.59
N ARG A 341 17.25 -21.13 -12.12
CA ARG A 341 17.30 -20.59 -13.50
C ARG A 341 18.19 -19.35 -13.55
N CYS A 342 19.48 -19.56 -13.33
CA CYS A 342 20.45 -18.47 -13.10
C CYS A 342 20.53 -17.48 -14.26
N ARG A 343 20.50 -17.95 -15.52
CA ARG A 343 20.63 -17.06 -16.69
C ARG A 343 19.46 -16.09 -16.78
N GLU A 344 18.23 -16.58 -16.61
CA GLU A 344 17.04 -15.75 -16.66
C GLU A 344 16.96 -14.79 -15.46
N ALA A 345 17.38 -15.26 -14.28
CA ALA A 345 17.52 -14.41 -13.11
C ALA A 345 18.55 -13.28 -13.36
N ASP A 346 19.72 -13.58 -13.92
CA ASP A 346 20.76 -12.59 -14.21
C ASP A 346 20.30 -11.54 -15.23
N MET A 347 19.51 -11.94 -16.24
CA MET A 347 18.93 -11.00 -17.20
C MET A 347 17.94 -10.03 -16.53
N LEU A 348 17.06 -10.54 -15.66
CA LEU A 348 16.12 -9.69 -14.93
C LEU A 348 16.84 -8.77 -13.94
N ARG A 349 17.86 -9.29 -13.27
CA ARG A 349 18.72 -8.51 -12.38
C ARG A 349 19.33 -7.34 -13.13
N LYS A 350 19.99 -7.59 -14.26
CA LYS A 350 20.58 -6.53 -15.10
C LYS A 350 19.53 -5.49 -15.53
N ALA A 351 18.33 -5.94 -15.90
CA ALA A 351 17.25 -5.05 -16.30
C ALA A 351 16.69 -4.18 -15.15
N ILE A 352 16.85 -4.62 -13.89
CA ILE A 352 16.54 -3.82 -12.69
C ILE A 352 17.70 -2.85 -12.44
N ASP A 353 18.93 -3.33 -12.49
CA ASP A 353 20.14 -2.53 -12.24
C ASP A 353 20.26 -1.36 -13.23
N ASP A 354 20.04 -1.60 -14.53
CA ASP A 354 20.13 -0.59 -15.60
C ASP A 354 19.13 0.57 -15.42
N VAL A 355 18.01 0.32 -14.74
CA VAL A 355 16.98 1.31 -14.44
C VAL A 355 17.37 2.16 -13.24
N VAL A 356 17.83 1.51 -12.17
CA VAL A 356 18.06 2.20 -10.89
C VAL A 356 19.37 3.01 -10.90
N ILE A 357 20.39 2.58 -11.65
CA ILE A 357 21.67 3.30 -11.78
C ILE A 357 21.53 4.61 -12.59
N LYS A 358 20.56 4.69 -13.52
CA LYS A 358 20.34 5.90 -14.33
C LYS A 358 19.63 7.03 -13.58
N SER A 359 19.13 6.79 -12.37
CA SER A 359 18.39 7.77 -11.57
C SER A 359 19.29 8.71 -10.75
N GLU A 360 20.63 8.56 -10.77
CA GLU A 360 21.51 9.56 -10.17
C GLU A 360 21.38 10.91 -10.92
N PRO A 361 21.12 12.03 -10.23
CA PRO A 361 21.07 13.34 -10.87
C PRO A 361 22.45 13.66 -11.44
N GLY A 362 22.52 13.71 -12.76
CA GLY A 362 23.74 14.00 -13.50
C GLY A 362 24.41 15.27 -12.98
N THR A 363 25.70 15.15 -12.68
CA THR A 363 26.65 16.25 -12.64
C THR A 363 26.42 17.13 -13.87
N PRO A 364 26.22 18.46 -13.71
CA PRO A 364 26.02 19.32 -14.86
C PRO A 364 27.26 19.24 -15.75
N ASN A 365 27.06 18.84 -17.01
CA ASN A 365 28.07 18.89 -18.05
C ASN A 365 28.63 20.30 -18.12
N ALA A 366 29.86 20.47 -17.65
CA ALA A 366 30.67 21.65 -17.90
C ALA A 366 31.09 21.67 -19.37
N GLN A 367 30.15 22.02 -20.25
CA GLN A 367 30.45 22.41 -21.63
C GLN A 367 29.46 23.50 -22.07
N MET A 368 29.73 24.72 -21.60
CA MET A 368 29.43 25.95 -22.34
C MET A 368 30.11 27.11 -21.63
N MET A 369 31.36 27.39 -22.00
CA MET A 369 31.96 28.73 -22.09
C MET A 369 33.34 28.59 -22.75
N ARG A 370 33.34 28.61 -24.08
CA ARG A 370 34.25 29.42 -24.88
C ARG A 370 33.46 30.00 -26.04
#